data_AF-F9VZ20-F1
#
_entry.id   AF-F9VZ20-F1
#
_cell.length_a   1.000
_cell.length_b   1.000
_cell.length_c   1.000
_cell.angle_alpha   90.00
_cell.angle_beta   90.00
_cell.angle_gamma   90.00
#
_symmetry.space_group_name_H-M   'P 1'
#
loop_
_entity.id
_entity.type
_entity.pdbx_description
1 polymer ?
#
loop_
_entity_poly.entity_id
_entity_poly.type
_entity_poly.pdbx_seq_one_letter_code
_entity_poly.pdbx_strand_id
1 'polypeptide(L)'
;MTDSSRDVPFKGRDPLYQGTHDDIWWAIYQAPISGVLNGYARIPDGHTIDVDDLEVHGGITYGSGDCTGWIGFDTAHTGDLWNLDELRNRVGIHITPSGQAWNDQERSLRPRVGQRPWERTWTVDALKAEVFLLCDQIVTAVGRAEVQ
;
A
#
# COMPACT_ATOMS: atom_id res chain seq x y z
N MET A 1 9.76 15.40 -17.40
CA MET A 1 8.56 14.94 -18.13
C MET A 1 8.32 13.51 -17.69
N THR A 2 7.26 13.27 -16.94
CA THR A 2 6.85 11.92 -16.52
C THR A 2 6.16 11.24 -17.69
N ASP A 3 6.68 10.08 -18.08
CA ASP A 3 6.14 9.24 -19.14
C ASP A 3 4.72 8.78 -18.80
N SER A 4 3.72 9.34 -19.48
CA SER A 4 2.30 9.02 -19.28
C SER A 4 1.91 7.67 -19.89
N SER A 5 2.83 6.95 -20.56
CA SER A 5 2.54 5.63 -21.14
C SER A 5 2.68 4.47 -20.14
N ARG A 6 3.18 4.71 -18.93
CA ARG A 6 3.29 3.65 -17.91
C ARG A 6 1.92 3.41 -17.26
N ASP A 7 1.49 2.14 -17.25
CA ASP A 7 0.34 1.73 -16.43
C ASP A 7 0.79 1.73 -14.96
N VAL A 8 0.57 2.87 -14.31
CA VAL A 8 0.81 3.12 -12.88
C VAL A 8 -0.42 3.83 -12.32
N PRO A 9 -0.70 3.68 -11.01
CA PRO A 9 -1.92 4.21 -10.41
C PRO A 9 -1.95 5.76 -10.44
N PHE A 10 -0.81 6.42 -10.21
CA PHE A 10 -0.75 7.88 -10.21
C PHE A 10 0.07 8.41 -11.39
N LYS A 11 -0.61 8.90 -12.43
CA LYS A 11 0.05 9.55 -13.57
C LYS A 11 0.80 10.79 -13.08
N GLY A 12 2.03 10.96 -13.56
CA GLY A 12 2.87 12.09 -13.18
C GLY A 12 3.63 11.94 -11.86
N ARG A 13 3.58 10.75 -11.23
CA ARG A 13 4.31 10.44 -10.01
C ARG A 13 5.05 9.12 -10.19
N ASP A 14 6.34 9.13 -9.90
CA ASP A 14 7.14 7.90 -9.93
C ASP A 14 6.88 7.09 -8.65
N PRO A 15 6.62 5.78 -8.78
CA PRO A 15 6.52 4.91 -7.61
C PRO A 15 7.90 4.72 -6.97
N LEU A 16 7.90 4.51 -5.65
CA LEU A 16 9.12 4.19 -4.90
C LEU A 16 9.59 2.76 -5.18
N TYR A 17 8.63 1.85 -5.30
CA TYR A 17 8.83 0.49 -5.76
C TYR A 17 7.72 0.10 -6.71
N GLN A 18 8.04 -0.72 -7.68
CA GLN A 18 7.08 -1.32 -8.57
C GLN A 18 7.61 -2.66 -9.08
N GLY A 19 6.71 -3.48 -9.60
CA GLY A 19 7.07 -4.74 -10.24
C GLY A 19 5.82 -5.54 -10.58
N THR A 20 6.03 -6.82 -10.82
CA THR A 20 4.96 -7.81 -10.97
C THR A 20 5.05 -8.84 -9.84
N HIS A 21 3.91 -9.39 -9.45
CA HIS A 21 3.76 -10.55 -8.56
C HIS A 21 2.59 -11.36 -9.07
N ASP A 22 2.82 -12.63 -9.44
CA ASP A 22 1.82 -13.50 -10.08
C ASP A 22 1.07 -12.81 -11.24
N ASP A 23 1.85 -12.19 -12.13
CA ASP A 23 1.38 -11.41 -13.29
C ASP A 23 0.51 -10.18 -12.96
N ILE A 24 0.36 -9.84 -11.69
CA ILE A 24 -0.27 -8.60 -11.22
C ILE A 24 0.78 -7.51 -11.08
N TRP A 25 0.55 -6.38 -11.75
CA TRP A 25 1.37 -5.18 -11.54
C TRP A 25 1.09 -4.58 -10.16
N TRP A 26 2.15 -4.20 -9.45
CA TRP A 26 2.06 -3.55 -8.15
C TRP A 26 2.99 -2.35 -8.06
N ALA A 27 2.65 -1.41 -7.17
CA ALA A 27 3.44 -0.23 -6.88
C ALA A 27 3.29 0.25 -5.43
N ILE A 28 4.34 0.88 -4.89
CA ILE A 28 4.34 1.54 -3.58
C ILE A 28 4.60 3.03 -3.79
N TYR A 29 3.75 3.87 -3.19
CA TYR A 29 3.81 5.32 -3.26
C TYR A 29 3.90 5.96 -1.89
N GLN A 30 4.58 7.10 -1.83
CA GLN A 30 4.47 8.00 -0.70
C GLN A 30 3.19 8.85 -0.83
N ALA A 31 2.39 8.98 0.23
CA ALA A 31 1.28 9.94 0.27
C ALA A 31 1.82 11.37 0.42
N PRO A 32 1.27 12.36 -0.31
CA PRO A 32 1.84 13.71 -0.38
C PRO A 32 1.72 14.53 0.93
N ILE A 33 0.75 14.23 1.81
CA ILE A 33 0.45 15.08 2.98
C ILE A 33 1.17 14.61 4.25
N SER A 34 1.20 13.31 4.50
CA SER A 34 1.71 12.71 5.74
C SER A 34 3.02 11.96 5.55
N GLY A 35 3.44 11.74 4.29
CA GLY A 35 4.66 11.00 3.98
C GLY A 35 4.55 9.49 4.24
N VAL A 36 3.33 8.99 4.48
CA VAL A 36 3.04 7.56 4.69
C VAL A 36 3.21 6.79 3.39
N LEU A 37 3.48 5.49 3.47
CA LEU A 37 3.61 4.66 2.27
C LEU A 37 2.36 3.82 2.06
N ASN A 38 1.85 3.80 0.84
CA ASN A 38 0.67 3.03 0.47
C ASN A 38 1.04 2.07 -0.68
N GLY A 39 0.46 0.88 -0.66
CA GLY A 39 0.62 -0.11 -1.72
C GLY A 39 -0.60 -0.16 -2.64
N TYR A 40 -0.38 -0.46 -3.90
CA TYR A 40 -1.39 -0.57 -4.94
C TYR A 40 -1.12 -1.78 -5.82
N ALA A 41 -2.17 -2.47 -6.23
CA ALA A 41 -2.14 -3.60 -7.16
C ALA A 41 -3.19 -3.40 -8.27
N ARG A 42 -2.85 -3.86 -9.48
CA ARG A 42 -3.65 -3.69 -10.68
C ARG A 42 -4.61 -4.86 -10.86
N ILE A 43 -5.91 -4.58 -10.90
CA ILE A 43 -6.89 -5.55 -11.39
C ILE A 43 -6.60 -5.78 -12.88
N PRO A 44 -6.48 -7.03 -13.39
CA PRO A 44 -6.24 -7.27 -14.81
C PRO A 44 -7.35 -6.71 -15.70
N ASP A 45 -7.00 -6.31 -16.92
CA ASP A 45 -7.95 -5.71 -17.87
C ASP A 45 -9.09 -6.67 -18.24
N GLY A 46 -10.32 -6.13 -18.31
CA GLY A 46 -11.51 -6.92 -18.61
C GLY A 46 -12.08 -7.68 -17.42
N HIS A 47 -11.43 -7.61 -16.25
CA HIS A 47 -11.91 -8.22 -15.03
C HIS A 47 -12.51 -7.19 -14.08
N THR A 48 -13.57 -7.62 -13.40
CA THR A 48 -14.12 -6.95 -12.23
C THR A 48 -14.03 -7.95 -11.09
N ILE A 49 -13.54 -7.52 -9.93
CA ILE A 49 -13.48 -8.35 -8.73
C ILE A 49 -14.34 -7.72 -7.63
N ASP A 50 -14.90 -8.58 -6.78
CA ASP A 50 -15.51 -8.12 -5.53
C ASP A 50 -14.40 -7.82 -4.53
N VAL A 51 -14.31 -6.55 -4.12
CA VAL A 51 -13.27 -6.05 -3.22
C VAL A 51 -13.62 -6.24 -1.76
N ASP A 52 -14.88 -6.55 -1.44
CA ASP A 52 -15.33 -6.76 -0.06
C ASP A 52 -14.75 -8.06 0.54
N ASP A 53 -14.36 -9.00 -0.32
CA ASP A 53 -13.70 -10.26 0.06
C ASP A 53 -12.17 -10.14 0.21
N LEU A 54 -11.60 -8.96 -0.08
CA LEU A 54 -10.15 -8.75 -0.01
C LEU A 54 -9.73 -8.35 1.41
N GLU A 55 -8.78 -9.08 1.97
CA GLU A 55 -8.24 -8.86 3.29
C GLU A 55 -6.82 -8.27 3.18
N VAL A 56 -6.72 -6.97 3.47
CA VAL A 56 -5.46 -6.24 3.65
C VAL A 56 -5.51 -5.48 4.96
N HIS A 57 -4.35 -5.27 5.56
CA HIS A 57 -4.24 -4.48 6.78
C HIS A 57 -4.76 -3.06 6.53
N GLY A 58 -5.67 -2.61 7.39
CA GLY A 58 -6.28 -1.28 7.26
C GLY A 58 -7.45 -1.21 6.27
N GLY A 59 -7.68 -2.27 5.51
CA GLY A 59 -8.75 -2.33 4.52
C GLY A 59 -8.36 -1.70 3.17
N ILE A 60 -9.25 -1.89 2.20
CA ILE A 60 -9.04 -1.45 0.83
C ILE A 60 -9.15 0.07 0.75
N THR A 61 -8.15 0.69 0.13
CA THR A 61 -8.11 2.10 -0.20
C THR A 61 -8.11 2.30 -1.71
N TYR A 62 -8.56 3.47 -2.14
CA TYR A 62 -8.55 3.88 -3.54
C TYR A 62 -7.69 5.12 -3.68
N GLY A 63 -6.84 5.14 -4.71
CA GLY A 63 -6.15 6.36 -5.06
C GLY A 63 -7.14 7.42 -5.55
N SER A 64 -6.86 8.69 -5.32
CA SER A 64 -7.65 9.80 -5.89
C SER A 64 -7.32 9.99 -7.37
N GLY A 65 -8.31 10.38 -8.19
CA GLY A 65 -8.12 10.68 -9.62
C GLY A 65 -8.13 9.45 -10.54
N ASP A 66 -7.24 9.42 -11.54
CA ASP A 66 -7.14 8.39 -12.61
C ASP A 66 -6.52 7.05 -12.15
N CYS A 67 -6.81 6.61 -10.93
CA CYS A 67 -6.35 5.32 -10.41
C CYS A 67 -7.22 4.13 -10.88
N THR A 68 -7.98 4.31 -11.96
CA THR A 68 -8.91 3.30 -12.48
C THR A 68 -8.20 1.96 -12.73
N GLY A 69 -8.80 0.88 -12.23
CA GLY A 69 -8.23 -0.47 -12.33
C GLY A 69 -7.19 -0.79 -11.24
N TRP A 70 -6.80 0.17 -10.40
CA TRP A 70 -5.90 -0.06 -9.28
C TRP A 70 -6.66 -0.01 -7.95
N ILE A 71 -6.40 -0.98 -7.08
CA ILE A 71 -6.84 -0.99 -5.69
C ILE A 71 -5.62 -0.98 -4.78
N GLY A 72 -5.75 -0.48 -3.56
CA GLY A 72 -4.61 -0.40 -2.66
C GLY A 72 -4.99 -0.60 -1.20
N PHE A 73 -4.02 -0.32 -0.35
CA PHE A 73 -4.20 -0.19 1.10
C PHE A 73 -3.40 1.02 1.58
N ASP A 74 -3.88 1.68 2.63
CA ASP A 74 -3.12 2.71 3.32
C ASP A 74 -2.59 2.21 4.66
N THR A 75 -1.51 2.83 5.12
CA THR A 75 -0.79 2.38 6.31
C THR A 75 -1.00 3.29 7.51
N ALA A 76 -1.90 4.29 7.39
CA ALA A 76 -2.07 5.36 8.37
C ALA A 76 -3.22 5.07 9.33
N HIS A 77 -3.24 3.87 9.90
CA HIS A 77 -4.27 3.42 10.83
C HIS A 77 -3.84 3.55 12.28
N THR A 78 -4.80 3.75 13.18
CA THR A 78 -4.54 3.71 14.62
C THR A 78 -3.86 2.40 14.99
N GLY A 79 -2.72 2.48 15.68
CA GLY A 79 -1.88 1.35 16.05
C GLY A 79 -0.71 1.08 15.11
N ASP A 80 -0.69 1.68 13.93
CA ASP A 80 0.40 1.49 12.97
C ASP A 80 1.58 2.40 13.26
N LEU A 81 2.77 1.90 12.94
CA LEU A 81 4.01 2.64 13.04
C LEU A 81 4.83 2.43 11.80
N TRP A 82 5.52 3.46 11.36
CA TRP A 82 6.57 3.34 10.37
C TRP A 82 7.93 3.23 11.06
N ASN A 83 8.78 2.36 10.53
CA ASN A 83 10.19 2.34 10.88
C ASN A 83 10.91 3.46 10.13
N LEU A 84 10.89 4.67 10.70
CA LEU A 84 11.34 5.88 9.99
C LEU A 84 12.80 5.81 9.55
N ASP A 85 13.67 5.19 10.35
CA ASP A 85 15.10 5.09 10.03
C ASP A 85 15.33 4.11 8.87
N GLU A 86 14.66 2.95 8.89
CA GLU A 86 14.73 1.98 7.78
C GLU A 86 14.20 2.57 6.48
N LEU A 87 13.04 3.24 6.55
CA LEU A 87 12.42 3.87 5.39
C LEU A 87 13.29 5.01 4.83
N ARG A 88 13.83 5.90 5.68
CA ARG A 88 14.76 6.95 5.22
C ARG A 88 15.99 6.36 4.53
N ASN A 89 16.56 5.30 5.09
CA ASN A 89 17.77 4.68 4.54
C ASN A 89 17.54 3.96 3.20
N ARG A 90 16.37 3.34 3.00
CA ARG A 90 16.09 2.54 1.79
C ARG A 90 15.44 3.33 0.67
N VAL A 91 14.59 4.31 1.00
CA VAL A 91 13.75 5.01 0.02
C VAL A 91 13.79 6.54 0.16
N GLY A 92 14.65 7.09 1.01
CA GLY A 92 14.91 8.55 1.05
C GLY A 92 13.69 9.41 1.42
N ILE A 93 12.75 8.85 2.19
CA ILE A 93 11.44 9.48 2.44
C ILE A 93 11.55 10.84 3.13
N HIS A 94 10.78 11.80 2.61
CA HIS A 94 10.47 13.07 3.26
C HIS A 94 9.21 12.95 4.12
N ILE A 95 9.37 12.67 5.41
CA ILE A 95 8.25 12.63 6.36
C ILE A 95 7.94 14.05 6.79
N THR A 96 6.68 14.47 6.67
CA THR A 96 6.27 15.80 7.12
C THR A 96 6.30 15.87 8.65
N PRO A 97 6.43 17.07 9.27
CA PRO A 97 6.34 17.20 10.72
C PRO A 97 5.06 16.58 11.29
N SER A 98 3.94 16.68 10.57
CA SER A 98 2.67 16.06 10.95
C SER A 98 2.73 14.53 10.92
N GLY A 99 3.36 13.93 9.90
CA GLY A 99 3.55 12.48 9.83
C GLY A 99 4.46 11.95 10.93
N GLN A 100 5.50 12.70 11.28
CA GLN A 100 6.37 12.36 12.41
C GLN A 100 5.62 12.45 13.74
N ALA A 101 4.87 13.53 13.97
CA ALA A 101 4.06 13.70 15.18
C ALA A 101 3.01 12.58 15.35
N TRP A 102 2.36 12.18 14.25
CA TRP A 102 1.47 11.02 14.26
C TRP A 102 2.21 9.73 14.66
N ASN A 103 3.38 9.47 14.08
CA ASN A 103 4.14 8.25 14.37
C ASN A 103 4.64 8.20 15.82
N ASP A 104 5.01 9.35 16.38
CA ASP A 104 5.40 9.46 17.79
C ASP A 104 4.19 9.30 18.71
N GLN A 105 3.02 9.83 18.33
CA GLN A 105 1.77 9.64 19.05
C GLN A 105 1.37 8.17 19.10
N GLU A 106 1.31 7.49 17.94
CA GLU A 106 0.99 6.06 17.87
C GLU A 106 1.97 5.22 18.69
N ARG A 107 3.26 5.58 18.69
CA ARG A 107 4.29 4.89 19.47
C ARG A 107 4.04 5.03 20.97
N SER A 108 3.55 6.19 21.40
CA SER A 108 3.21 6.45 22.80
C SER A 108 1.98 5.67 23.28
N LEU A 109 1.08 5.31 22.36
CA LEU A 109 -0.16 4.58 22.64
C LEU A 109 0.04 3.06 22.64
N ARG A 110 1.12 2.56 22.03
CA ARG A 110 1.41 1.13 21.99
C ARG A 110 1.66 0.55 23.38
N PRO A 111 1.22 -0.70 23.63
CA PRO A 111 1.56 -1.40 24.86
C PRO A 111 3.08 -1.51 25.01
N ARG A 112 3.58 -1.32 26.24
CA ARG A 112 5.00 -1.53 26.55
C ARG A 112 5.44 -3.00 26.43
N VAL A 113 4.48 -3.93 26.43
CA VAL A 113 4.70 -5.38 26.33
C VAL A 113 3.64 -5.96 25.41
N GLY A 114 4.10 -6.64 24.35
CA GLY A 114 3.25 -7.32 23.37
C GLY A 114 2.63 -6.38 22.35
N GLN A 115 2.84 -6.67 21.06
CA GLN A 115 2.14 -6.03 19.96
C GLN A 115 0.75 -6.66 19.83
N ARG A 116 -0.28 -5.83 19.65
CA ARG A 116 -1.64 -6.34 19.41
C ARG A 116 -1.74 -6.87 17.97
N PRO A 117 -2.61 -7.85 17.69
CA PRO A 117 -2.70 -8.46 16.35
C PRO A 117 -3.03 -7.47 15.22
N TRP A 118 -3.70 -6.37 15.55
CA TRP A 118 -4.11 -5.31 14.61
C TRP A 118 -3.13 -4.15 14.52
N GLU A 119 -2.03 -4.16 15.29
CA GLU A 119 -0.98 -3.14 15.17
C GLU A 119 0.04 -3.61 14.13
N ARG A 120 0.55 -2.73 13.27
CA ARG A 120 1.61 -3.07 12.31
C ARG A 120 2.82 -2.15 12.41
N THR A 121 4.02 -2.69 12.31
CA THR A 121 5.21 -1.86 12.03
C THR A 121 5.58 -1.99 10.57
N TRP A 122 5.42 -0.89 9.84
CA TRP A 122 5.69 -0.77 8.42
C TRP A 122 7.17 -0.52 8.15
N THR A 123 7.80 -1.53 7.55
CA THR A 123 9.08 -1.45 6.84
C THR A 123 8.82 -1.56 5.33
N VAL A 124 9.84 -1.32 4.51
CA VAL A 124 9.72 -1.59 3.07
C VAL A 124 9.31 -3.04 2.80
N ASP A 125 9.85 -4.01 3.54
CA ASP A 125 9.55 -5.42 3.31
C ASP A 125 8.14 -5.78 3.79
N ALA A 126 7.64 -5.17 4.87
CA ALA A 126 6.26 -5.34 5.31
C ALA A 126 5.26 -4.78 4.28
N LEU A 127 5.57 -3.64 3.67
CA LEU A 127 4.76 -3.06 2.58
C LEU A 127 4.73 -3.96 1.35
N LYS A 128 5.89 -4.52 0.98
CA LYS A 128 5.97 -5.47 -0.14
C LYS A 128 5.19 -6.76 0.15
N ALA A 129 5.33 -7.30 1.35
CA ALA A 129 4.57 -8.49 1.73
C ALA A 129 3.06 -8.26 1.66
N GLU A 130 2.59 -7.10 2.12
CA GLU A 130 1.16 -6.74 2.07
C GLU A 130 0.66 -6.55 0.64
N VAL A 131 1.43 -5.88 -0.23
CA VAL A 131 1.01 -5.72 -1.63
C VAL A 131 1.06 -7.03 -2.42
N PHE A 132 1.96 -7.95 -2.08
CA PHE A 132 1.98 -9.29 -2.66
C PHE A 132 0.76 -10.10 -2.23
N LEU A 133 0.41 -10.06 -0.94
CA LEU A 133 -0.82 -10.65 -0.44
C LEU A 133 -2.06 -10.11 -1.19
N LEU A 134 -2.09 -8.81 -1.48
CA LEU A 134 -3.16 -8.22 -2.29
C LEU A 134 -3.16 -8.75 -3.73
N CYS A 135 -1.99 -8.90 -4.36
CA CYS A 135 -1.86 -9.49 -5.70
C CYS A 135 -2.40 -10.94 -5.74
N ASP A 136 -2.02 -11.77 -4.77
CA ASP A 136 -2.46 -13.17 -4.68
C ASP A 136 -3.99 -13.29 -4.58
N GLN A 137 -4.60 -12.38 -3.82
CA GLN A 137 -6.05 -12.33 -3.67
C GLN A 137 -6.74 -11.88 -4.96
N ILE A 138 -6.16 -10.91 -5.69
CA ILE A 138 -6.67 -10.50 -7.01
C ILE A 138 -6.62 -11.67 -7.99
N VAL A 139 -5.51 -12.40 -8.06
CA VAL A 139 -5.39 -13.60 -8.92
C VAL A 139 -6.46 -14.62 -8.58
N THR A 140 -6.66 -14.88 -7.28
CA THR A 140 -7.68 -15.82 -6.81
C THR A 140 -9.10 -15.36 -7.18
N ALA A 141 -9.41 -14.07 -7.01
CA ALA A 141 -10.72 -13.51 -7.31
C ALA A 141 -11.02 -13.56 -8.83
N VAL A 142 -10.03 -13.23 -9.66
CA VAL A 142 -10.11 -13.32 -11.12
C VAL A 142 -10.37 -14.76 -11.55
N GLY A 143 -9.61 -15.73 -11.05
CA GLY A 143 -9.78 -17.14 -11.40
C GLY A 143 -11.15 -17.70 -10.98
N ARG A 144 -11.77 -17.18 -9.91
CA ARG A 144 -13.14 -17.57 -9.52
C ARG A 144 -14.20 -17.02 -10.48
N ALA A 145 -14.01 -15.80 -10.98
CA ALA A 145 -14.96 -15.16 -11.89
C ALA A 145 -15.03 -15.83 -13.27
N GLU A 146 -13.94 -16.49 -13.71
CA GLU A 146 -13.89 -17.20 -14.99
C GLU A 146 -14.58 -18.57 -14.99
N VAL A 147 -14.91 -19.11 -13.81
CA VAL A 147 -15.49 -20.45 -13.63
C VAL A 147 -17.02 -20.40 -13.45
N GLN A 148 -17.61 -19.21 -13.35
CA GLN A 148 -19.06 -18.97 -13.26
C GLN A 148 -19.70 -18.78 -14.65
#